data_AF-B0BZ34-F1
#
_entry.id   AF-B0BZ34-F1
#
_cell.length_a   1.000
_cell.length_b   1.000
_cell.length_c   1.000
_cell.angle_alpha   90.00
_cell.angle_beta   90.00
_cell.angle_gamma   90.00
#
_symmetry.space_group_name_H-M   'P 1'
#
loop_
_entity.id
_entity.type
_entity.pdbx_description
1 polymer ?
#
loop_
_entity_poly.entity_id
_entity_poly.type
_entity_poly.pdbx_seq_one_letter_code
_entity_poly.pdbx_strand_id
1 'polypeptide(L)'
;MLDTQTPSCSTIRNRYVELAHAAHHDLGYLCLGSTYDEYYSIVSLYPDMGETLDRGVLAEALIQGEPPERACALIAQSPYVQSQLHTHNQAFHVVSAYGMPLINTYSQVYRAQQQQAA
;
A
#
# COMPACT_ATOMS: atom_id res chain seq x y z
N MET A 1 6.58 -5.07 -26.15
CA MET A 1 5.17 -4.74 -25.86
C MET A 1 5.01 -4.82 -24.36
N LEU A 2 4.86 -3.68 -23.68
CA LEU A 2 4.46 -3.68 -22.27
C LEU A 2 2.96 -3.98 -22.25
N ASP A 3 2.57 -5.01 -21.52
CA ASP A 3 1.17 -5.37 -21.32
C ASP A 3 0.51 -4.24 -20.51
N THR A 4 -0.05 -3.24 -21.19
CA THR A 4 -0.70 -2.06 -20.60
C THR A 4 -2.15 -2.35 -20.23
N GLN A 5 -2.44 -3.52 -19.66
CA GLN A 5 -3.71 -3.70 -18.97
C GLN A 5 -3.61 -3.01 -17.62
N THR A 6 -4.29 -1.87 -17.48
CA THR A 6 -4.48 -1.23 -16.18
C THR A 6 -5.10 -2.27 -15.24
N PRO A 7 -4.41 -2.68 -14.16
CA PRO A 7 -4.93 -3.70 -13.26
C PRO A 7 -6.25 -3.21 -12.65
N SER A 8 -7.24 -4.11 -12.57
CA SER A 8 -8.51 -3.79 -11.92
C SER A 8 -8.28 -3.49 -10.43
N CYS A 9 -9.19 -2.72 -9.83
CA CYS A 9 -9.14 -2.44 -8.39
C CYS A 9 -9.11 -3.74 -7.57
N SER A 10 -9.83 -4.78 -7.98
CA SER A 10 -9.79 -6.09 -7.30
C SER A 10 -8.41 -6.73 -7.33
N THR A 11 -7.71 -6.68 -8.46
CA THR A 11 -6.35 -7.23 -8.59
C THR A 11 -5.36 -6.47 -7.72
N ILE A 12 -5.47 -5.14 -7.66
CA ILE A 12 -4.62 -4.32 -6.78
C ILE A 12 -4.89 -4.62 -5.31
N ARG A 13 -6.16 -4.76 -4.91
CA ARG A 13 -6.53 -5.10 -3.52
C ARG A 13 -6.04 -6.49 -3.12
N ASN A 14 -6.15 -7.48 -4.00
CA ASN A 14 -5.60 -8.81 -3.75
C ASN A 14 -4.09 -8.75 -3.58
N ARG A 15 -3.41 -7.99 -4.45
CA ARG A 15 -1.96 -7.81 -4.36
C ARG A 15 -1.55 -7.10 -3.06
N TYR A 16 -2.31 -6.10 -2.63
CA TYR A 16 -2.11 -5.44 -1.35
C TYR A 16 -2.18 -6.47 -0.20
N VAL A 17 -3.20 -7.34 -0.21
CA VAL A 17 -3.37 -8.37 0.81
C VAL A 17 -2.18 -9.34 0.84
N GLU A 18 -1.72 -9.81 -0.31
CA GLU A 18 -0.52 -10.67 -0.41
C GLU A 18 0.72 -10.03 0.22
N LEU A 19 0.98 -8.77 -0.12
CA LEU A 19 2.12 -8.01 0.40
C LEU A 19 1.97 -7.71 1.90
N ALA A 20 0.75 -7.44 2.36
CA ALA A 20 0.44 -7.22 3.77
C ALA A 20 0.71 -8.49 4.59
N HIS A 21 0.35 -9.65 4.05
CA HIS A 21 0.66 -10.95 4.67
C HIS A 21 2.15 -11.21 4.78
N ALA A 22 2.91 -10.93 3.72
CA ALA A 22 4.37 -11.02 3.75
C ALA A 22 4.96 -10.08 4.81
N ALA A 23 4.52 -8.82 4.85
CA ALA A 23 4.98 -7.83 5.81
C ALA A 23 4.66 -8.23 7.27
N HIS A 24 3.52 -8.87 7.52
CA HIS A 24 3.15 -9.35 8.86
C HIS A 24 4.05 -10.44 9.38
N HIS A 25 4.46 -11.37 8.52
CA HIS A 25 5.38 -12.43 8.89
C HIS A 25 6.70 -11.84 9.42
N ASP A 26 7.15 -10.73 8.83
CA ASP A 26 8.44 -10.13 9.15
C ASP A 26 8.37 -9.09 10.29
N LEU A 27 7.20 -8.47 10.51
CA LEU A 27 6.99 -7.47 11.56
C LEU A 27 6.44 -8.03 12.89
N GLY A 28 6.00 -9.29 12.94
CA GLY A 28 5.59 -9.97 14.18
C GLY A 28 4.27 -9.48 14.79
N TYR A 29 3.44 -8.75 14.04
CA TYR A 29 2.14 -8.28 14.52
C TYR A 29 1.10 -9.42 14.52
N LEU A 30 0.49 -9.64 15.70
CA LEU A 30 -0.59 -10.60 15.89
C LEU A 30 -1.90 -10.07 15.26
N CYS A 31 -2.42 -10.81 14.28
CA CYS A 31 -3.83 -10.82 13.89
C CYS A 31 -4.39 -9.49 13.36
N LEU A 32 -3.76 -8.96 12.32
CA LEU A 32 -4.46 -8.15 11.34
C LEU A 32 -5.13 -9.14 10.37
N GLY A 33 -6.38 -8.88 9.96
CA GLY A 33 -7.24 -9.84 9.24
C GLY A 33 -6.60 -10.52 8.01
N SER A 34 -7.31 -11.48 7.42
CA SER A 34 -6.80 -12.26 6.28
C SER A 34 -7.21 -11.73 4.91
N THR A 35 -8.18 -10.83 4.87
CA THR A 35 -8.79 -10.31 3.65
C THR A 35 -8.77 -8.78 3.60
N TYR A 36 -8.97 -8.24 2.40
CA TYR A 36 -9.06 -6.79 2.20
C TYR A 36 -10.16 -6.15 3.06
N ASP A 37 -11.34 -6.77 3.12
CA ASP A 37 -12.49 -6.21 3.85
C ASP A 37 -12.27 -6.25 5.37
N GLU A 38 -11.57 -7.27 5.87
CA GLU A 38 -11.17 -7.32 7.28
C GLU A 38 -10.14 -6.23 7.60
N TYR A 39 -9.13 -6.04 6.74
CA TYR A 39 -8.21 -4.92 6.89
C TYR A 39 -8.95 -3.59 6.87
N TYR A 40 -9.83 -3.37 5.90
CA TYR A 40 -10.65 -2.17 5.78
C TYR A 40 -11.45 -1.90 7.06
N SER A 41 -12.09 -2.92 7.62
CA SER A 41 -12.90 -2.81 8.83
C SER A 41 -12.04 -2.44 10.04
N ILE A 42 -10.87 -3.07 10.18
CA ILE A 42 -9.94 -2.79 11.28
C ILE A 42 -9.37 -1.38 11.17
N VAL A 43 -8.80 -1.00 10.01
CA VAL A 43 -8.16 0.31 9.86
C VAL A 43 -9.16 1.47 9.89
N SER A 44 -10.43 1.22 9.54
CA SER A 44 -11.50 2.20 9.72
C SER A 44 -11.68 2.60 11.18
N LEU A 45 -11.44 1.67 12.11
CA LEU A 45 -11.50 1.89 13.57
C LEU A 45 -10.16 2.32 14.16
N TYR A 46 -9.05 1.86 13.57
CA TYR A 46 -7.68 2.13 14.04
C TYR A 46 -6.79 2.65 12.89
N PRO A 47 -6.90 3.94 12.51
CA PRO A 47 -6.21 4.50 11.35
C PRO A 47 -4.68 4.38 11.41
N ASP A 48 -4.08 4.54 12.59
CA ASP A 48 -2.63 4.44 12.80
C ASP A 48 -2.08 3.05 12.40
N MET A 49 -2.89 2.00 12.56
CA MET A 49 -2.54 0.65 12.10
C MET A 49 -2.51 0.59 10.57
N GLY A 50 -3.42 1.30 9.90
CA GLY A 50 -3.47 1.37 8.43
C GLY A 50 -2.23 2.02 7.84
N GLU A 51 -1.72 3.09 8.45
CA GLU A 51 -0.46 3.71 8.00
C GLU A 51 0.74 2.79 8.17
N THR A 52 0.78 2.05 9.28
CA THR A 52 1.85 1.07 9.53
C THR A 52 1.79 -0.08 8.51
N LEU A 53 0.59 -0.55 8.20
CA LEU A 53 0.36 -1.60 7.22
C LEU A 53 0.80 -1.18 5.82
N ASP A 54 0.44 0.02 5.38
CA ASP A 54 0.83 0.56 4.08
C ASP A 54 2.35 0.68 3.93
N ARG A 55 3.06 1.08 5.00
CA ARG A 55 4.52 1.12 5.00
C ARG A 55 5.12 -0.28 4.88
N GLY A 56 4.56 -1.26 5.57
CA GLY A 56 4.97 -2.67 5.45
C GLY A 56 4.74 -3.20 4.03
N VAL A 57 3.55 -2.98 3.48
CA VAL A 57 3.20 -3.35 2.09
C VAL A 57 4.16 -2.74 1.09
N LEU A 58 4.50 -1.46 1.25
CA LEU A 58 5.48 -0.80 0.37
C LEU A 58 6.90 -1.30 0.57
N ALA A 59 7.31 -1.63 1.79
CA ALA A 59 8.62 -2.25 2.01
C ALA A 59 8.72 -3.60 1.27
N GLU A 60 7.69 -4.44 1.36
CA GLU A 60 7.62 -5.70 0.64
C GLU A 60 7.53 -5.51 -0.88
N ALA A 61 6.73 -4.56 -1.34
CA ALA A 61 6.64 -4.22 -2.76
C ALA A 61 8.02 -3.83 -3.32
N LEU A 62 8.78 -3.05 -2.55
CA LEU A 62 10.13 -2.63 -2.91
C LEU A 62 11.10 -3.82 -2.98
N ILE A 63 11.08 -4.71 -1.97
CA ILE A 63 11.89 -5.94 -1.96
C ILE A 63 11.58 -6.81 -3.18
N GLN A 64 10.32 -6.91 -3.56
CA GLN A 64 9.86 -7.68 -4.72
C GLN A 64 10.04 -6.93 -6.06
N GLY A 65 10.59 -5.72 -6.04
CA GLY A 65 10.90 -4.94 -7.25
C GLY A 65 9.68 -4.36 -7.95
N GLU A 66 8.60 -4.06 -7.23
CA GLU A 66 7.43 -3.43 -7.83
C GLU A 66 7.74 -1.99 -8.29
N PRO A 67 7.37 -1.62 -9.53
CA PRO A 67 7.66 -0.28 -10.02
C PRO A 67 6.79 0.78 -9.32
N PRO A 68 7.25 2.05 -9.26
CA PRO A 68 6.54 3.13 -8.58
C PRO A 68 5.07 3.32 -8.97
N GLU A 69 4.71 3.08 -10.23
CA GLU A 69 3.33 3.19 -10.72
C GLU A 69 2.41 2.18 -10.02
N ARG A 70 2.93 0.99 -9.71
CA ARG A 70 2.18 -0.06 -9.02
C ARG A 70 2.08 0.21 -7.52
N ALA A 71 3.14 0.76 -6.91
CA ALA A 71 3.10 1.28 -5.55
C ALA A 71 2.04 2.38 -5.38
N CYS A 72 1.93 3.30 -6.34
CA CYS A 72 0.87 4.32 -6.36
C CYS A 72 -0.52 3.69 -6.36
N ALA A 73 -0.75 2.68 -7.22
CA ALA A 73 -2.02 1.96 -7.26
C ALA A 73 -2.31 1.24 -5.94
N LEU A 74 -1.31 0.59 -5.33
CA LEU A 74 -1.41 -0.07 -4.03
C LEU A 74 -1.85 0.90 -2.93
N ILE A 75 -1.20 2.07 -2.80
CA ILE A 75 -1.58 3.08 -1.79
C ILE A 75 -2.94 3.68 -2.08
N ALA A 76 -3.24 4.01 -3.33
CA ALA A 76 -4.54 4.56 -3.71
C ALA A 76 -5.69 3.60 -3.35
N GLN A 77 -5.46 2.29 -3.47
CA GLN A 77 -6.41 1.25 -3.10
C GLN A 77 -6.17 0.64 -1.71
N SER A 78 -5.33 1.25 -0.89
CA SER A 78 -5.09 0.73 0.46
C SER A 78 -6.36 0.81 1.31
N PRO A 79 -6.55 -0.13 2.26
CA PRO A 79 -7.62 -0.05 3.25
C PRO A 79 -7.62 1.29 3.99
N TYR A 80 -6.46 1.84 4.34
CA TYR A 80 -6.35 3.14 5.00
C TYR A 80 -6.94 4.25 4.12
N VAL A 81 -6.43 4.43 2.90
CA VAL A 81 -6.90 5.50 2.00
C VAL A 81 -8.38 5.35 1.70
N GLN A 82 -8.84 4.13 1.42
CA GLN A 82 -10.26 3.89 1.13
C GLN A 82 -11.14 4.18 2.36
N SER A 83 -10.71 3.86 3.58
CA SER A 83 -11.46 4.20 4.80
C SER A 83 -11.52 5.71 5.05
N GLN A 84 -10.43 6.43 4.79
CA GLN A 84 -10.41 7.89 4.93
C GLN A 84 -11.31 8.57 3.89
N LEU A 85 -11.38 8.02 2.68
CA LEU A 85 -12.26 8.53 1.62
C LEU A 85 -13.74 8.25 1.89
N HIS A 86 -14.09 7.04 2.33
CA HIS A 86 -15.48 6.59 2.38
C HIS A 86 -16.12 6.62 3.78
N THR A 87 -15.34 6.42 4.84
CA THR A 87 -15.85 6.44 6.21
C THR A 87 -15.66 7.81 6.84
N HIS A 88 -14.49 8.42 6.66
CA HIS A 88 -14.12 9.68 7.35
C HIS A 88 -14.26 10.94 6.49
N ASN A 89 -14.52 10.81 5.18
CA ASN A 89 -14.69 11.90 4.21
C ASN A 89 -13.50 12.90 4.12
N GLN A 90 -12.26 12.40 4.30
CA GLN A 90 -11.04 13.24 4.36
C GLN A 90 -10.23 13.25 3.05
N ALA A 91 -10.90 13.36 1.89
CA ALA A 91 -10.28 13.12 0.58
C ALA A 91 -9.07 14.01 0.24
N PHE A 92 -9.11 15.29 0.56
CA PHE A 92 -7.98 16.19 0.26
C PHE A 92 -6.78 15.91 1.18
N HIS A 93 -7.02 15.72 2.47
CA HIS A 93 -5.97 15.49 3.46
C HIS A 93 -5.24 14.16 3.20
N VAL A 94 -5.98 13.08 2.93
CA VAL A 94 -5.38 11.76 2.70
C VAL A 94 -4.50 11.71 1.45
N VAL A 95 -4.86 12.44 0.39
CA VAL A 95 -4.01 12.50 -0.83
C VAL A 95 -2.78 13.38 -0.60
N SER A 96 -2.98 14.58 -0.06
CA SER A 96 -1.93 15.61 0.01
C SER A 96 -0.92 15.40 1.14
N ALA A 97 -1.37 14.96 2.32
CA ALA A 97 -0.53 14.84 3.51
C ALA A 97 0.00 13.43 3.74
N TYR A 98 -0.62 12.42 3.12
CA TYR A 98 -0.28 11.02 3.33
C TYR A 98 0.18 10.30 2.05
N GLY A 99 -0.69 10.17 1.05
CA GLY A 99 -0.41 9.34 -0.13
C GLY A 99 0.77 9.85 -0.96
N MET A 100 0.79 11.14 -1.29
CA MET A 100 1.84 11.74 -2.12
C MET A 100 3.24 11.69 -1.47
N PRO A 101 3.43 12.10 -0.21
CA PRO A 101 4.72 11.95 0.47
C PRO A 101 5.23 10.50 0.48
N LEU A 102 4.36 9.53 0.77
CA LEU A 102 4.73 8.13 0.88
C LEU A 102 5.21 7.56 -0.47
N ILE A 103 4.47 7.82 -1.55
CA ILE A 103 4.86 7.39 -2.91
C ILE A 103 6.12 8.07 -3.40
N ASN A 104 6.35 9.34 -3.05
CA ASN A 104 7.58 10.04 -3.40
C ASN A 104 8.80 9.38 -2.74
N THR A 105 8.70 9.06 -1.44
CA THR A 105 9.77 8.34 -0.73
C THR A 105 10.03 6.97 -1.36
N TYR A 106 8.99 6.18 -1.62
CA TYR A 106 9.12 4.89 -2.30
C TYR A 106 9.86 5.02 -3.63
N SER A 107 9.44 5.97 -4.47
CA SER A 107 10.00 6.19 -5.80
C SER A 107 11.50 6.55 -5.77
N GLN A 108 11.91 7.34 -4.77
CA GLN A 108 13.31 7.70 -4.58
C GLN A 108 14.15 6.47 -4.20
N VAL A 109 13.68 5.67 -3.25
CA VAL A 109 14.38 4.46 -2.81
C VAL A 109 14.48 3.43 -3.95
N TYR A 110 13.38 3.20 -4.67
CA TYR A 110 13.37 2.30 -5.83
C TYR A 110 14.42 2.68 -6.88
N ARG A 111 14.52 3.97 -7.22
CA ARG A 111 15.53 4.47 -8.18
C ARG A 111 16.95 4.25 -7.67
N ALA A 112 17.20 4.48 -6.38
CA ALA A 112 18.51 4.25 -5.79
C ALA A 112 18.91 2.76 -5.84
N GLN A 113 17.97 1.85 -5.58
CA GLN A 113 18.21 0.40 -5.70
C GLN A 113 18.52 -0.02 -7.13
N GLN A 114 17.79 0.49 -8.12
CA GLN A 114 18.05 0.20 -9.53
C GLN A 114 19.44 0.67 -9.99
N GLN A 115 19.94 1.80 -9.46
CA GLN A 115 21.29 2.29 -9.75
C GLN A 115 22.40 1.45 -9.11
N GLN A 116 22.14 0.79 -7.99
CA GLN A 116 23.11 -0.08 -7.32
C GLN A 116 23.19 -1.47 -7.92
N ALA A 117 22.13 -1.93 -8.59
CA ALA A 117 22.05 -3.23 -9.25
C ALA A 117 22.53 -3.22 -10.71
N ALA A 118 22.88 -2.05 -11.26
CA ALA A 118 23.38 -1.84 -12.62
C ALA A 118 24.90 -1.68 -12.66
#